data_AF-A0A397T145-F1
#
_entry.id   AF-A0A397T145-F1
#
_cell.length_a   1.000
_cell.length_b   1.000
_cell.length_c   1.000
_cell.angle_alpha   90.00
_cell.angle_beta   90.00
_cell.angle_gamma   90.00
#
_symmetry.space_group_name_H-M   'P 1'
#
loop_
_entity.id
_entity.type
_entity.pdbx_description
1 polymer ?
#
loop_
_entity_poly.entity_id
_entity_poly.type
_entity_poly.pdbx_seq_one_letter_code
_entity_poly.pdbx_strand_id
1 'polypeptide(L)'
;MQFTDSLRELNAKLLTEIAKLRKENAEIPELKEKLLRFAEVEAENARLKQIIEENARCDAENAELKSRVGELEAGLALLEQGSAVDGMMSSFGQTQNGEEAMPVVMVPTVDESNSVIDQLNNEVEQAPNDLDGNDEKMVDFLDETYKQSISNEIRERRWEKKQRDQEALVISQNVTKISKVMNILTSEQDEQDLLQSYEASPESIRSASCILSKQPQVNATKLACNFENREDSS
;
A
#
# COMPACT_ATOMS: atom_id res chain seq x y z
N MET A 1 27.61 -39.87 -49.82
CA MET A 1 26.18 -39.64 -49.53
C MET A 1 25.95 -39.00 -48.15
N GLN A 2 26.72 -39.36 -47.10
CA GLN A 2 26.52 -38.81 -45.74
C GLN A 2 26.66 -37.28 -45.60
N PHE A 3 27.61 -36.65 -46.30
CA PHE A 3 27.85 -35.20 -46.20
C PHE A 3 26.65 -34.35 -46.62
N THR A 4 25.91 -34.77 -47.65
CA THR A 4 24.73 -34.05 -48.14
C THR A 4 23.55 -34.13 -47.17
N ASP A 5 23.46 -35.22 -46.41
CA ASP A 5 22.42 -35.40 -45.40
C ASP A 5 22.74 -34.58 -44.14
N SER A 6 24.01 -34.55 -43.70
CA SER A 6 24.46 -33.69 -42.60
C SER A 6 24.24 -32.19 -42.87
N LEU A 7 24.52 -31.73 -44.11
CA LEU A 7 24.25 -30.34 -44.50
C LEU A 7 22.76 -30.02 -44.51
N ARG A 8 21.92 -30.96 -44.96
CA ARG A 8 20.45 -30.80 -44.95
C ARG A 8 19.92 -30.66 -43.53
N GLU A 9 20.41 -31.50 -42.62
CA GLU A 9 20.04 -31.46 -41.20
C GLU A 9 20.46 -30.13 -40.55
N LEU A 10 21.67 -29.65 -40.81
CA LEU A 10 22.14 -28.37 -40.27
C LEU A 10 21.32 -27.19 -40.79
N ASN A 11 20.99 -27.17 -42.09
CA ASN A 11 20.14 -26.13 -42.66
C ASN A 11 18.72 -26.15 -42.06
N ALA A 12 18.16 -27.32 -41.80
CA ALA A 12 16.87 -27.43 -41.11
C ALA A 12 16.93 -26.83 -39.70
N LYS A 13 17.98 -27.13 -38.93
CA LYS A 13 18.21 -26.55 -37.58
C LYS A 13 18.36 -25.03 -37.65
N LEU A 14 19.11 -24.52 -38.63
CA LEU A 14 19.31 -23.09 -38.79
C LEU A 14 18.01 -22.37 -39.15
N LEU A 15 17.19 -22.95 -40.04
CA LEU A 15 15.87 -22.40 -40.38
C LEU A 15 14.93 -22.35 -39.18
N THR A 16 14.93 -23.38 -38.33
CA THR A 16 14.12 -23.38 -37.10
C THR A 16 14.58 -22.30 -36.12
N GLU A 17 15.89 -22.11 -35.96
CA GLU A 17 16.42 -21.07 -35.07
C GLU A 17 16.13 -19.66 -35.61
N ILE A 18 16.27 -19.45 -36.93
CA ILE A 18 15.90 -18.18 -37.59
C ILE A 18 14.42 -17.87 -37.36
N ALA A 19 13.53 -18.86 -37.45
CA ALA A 19 12.10 -18.67 -37.20
C ALA A 19 11.83 -18.27 -35.75
N LYS A 20 12.50 -18.91 -34.79
CA LYS A 20 12.41 -18.58 -33.37
C LYS A 20 12.89 -17.16 -33.08
N LEU A 21 14.09 -16.80 -33.55
CA LEU A 21 14.66 -15.46 -33.38
C LEU A 21 13.81 -14.36 -34.03
N ARG A 22 13.19 -14.65 -35.19
CA ARG A 22 12.23 -13.71 -35.81
C ARG A 22 10.99 -13.48 -34.97
N LYS A 23 10.50 -14.52 -34.30
CA LYS A 23 9.37 -14.40 -33.37
C LYS A 23 9.74 -13.56 -32.16
N GLU A 24 10.87 -13.87 -31.51
CA GLU A 24 11.35 -13.10 -30.36
C GLU A 24 11.63 -11.62 -30.73
N ASN A 25 12.19 -11.37 -31.92
CA ASN A 25 12.39 -10.01 -32.42
C ASN A 25 11.08 -9.23 -32.64
N ALA A 26 9.99 -9.93 -32.96
CA ALA A 26 8.67 -9.31 -33.10
C ALA A 26 8.08 -8.87 -31.74
N GLU A 27 8.51 -9.48 -30.62
CA GLU A 27 8.06 -9.14 -29.27
C GLU A 27 8.81 -7.93 -28.67
N ILE A 28 10.01 -7.60 -29.19
CA ILE A 28 10.81 -6.44 -28.75
C ILE A 28 10.01 -5.11 -28.74
N PRO A 29 9.28 -4.72 -29.79
CA PRO A 29 8.48 -3.49 -29.75
C PRO A 29 7.39 -3.50 -28.67
N GLU A 30 6.74 -4.64 -28.44
CA GLU A 30 5.72 -4.76 -27.37
C GLU A 30 6.34 -4.60 -25.98
N LEU A 31 7.53 -5.16 -25.76
CA LEU A 31 8.27 -4.99 -24.50
C LEU A 31 8.70 -3.54 -24.28
N LYS A 32 9.14 -2.85 -25.34
CA LYS A 32 9.48 -1.41 -25.28
C LYS A 32 8.26 -0.57 -24.89
N GLU A 33 7.09 -0.85 -25.48
CA GLU A 33 5.86 -0.16 -25.13
C GLU A 33 5.46 -0.40 -23.66
N LYS A 34 5.56 -1.65 -23.18
CA LYS A 34 5.30 -1.98 -21.77
C LYS A 34 6.25 -1.24 -20.84
N LEU A 35 7.54 -1.17 -21.16
CA LEU A 35 8.53 -0.44 -20.36
C LEU A 35 8.19 1.06 -20.28
N LEU A 36 7.73 1.66 -21.38
CA LEU A 36 7.31 3.07 -21.38
C LEU A 36 6.08 3.30 -20.50
N ARG A 37 5.09 2.39 -20.56
CA ARG A 37 3.90 2.43 -19.68
C ARG A 37 4.27 2.28 -18.20
N PHE A 38 5.26 1.45 -17.87
CA PHE A 38 5.74 1.33 -16.50
C PHE A 38 6.34 2.64 -15.97
N ALA A 39 7.10 3.36 -16.78
CA ALA A 39 7.64 4.66 -16.38
C ALA A 39 6.54 5.70 -16.13
N GLU A 40 5.47 5.68 -16.93
CA GLU A 40 4.29 6.55 -16.72
C GLU A 40 3.57 6.22 -15.41
N VAL A 41 3.33 4.93 -15.14
CA VAL A 41 2.71 4.47 -13.88
C VAL A 41 3.58 4.81 -12.66
N GLU A 42 4.90 4.68 -12.76
CA GLU A 42 5.82 5.05 -11.69
C GLU A 42 5.78 6.56 -11.39
N ALA A 43 5.72 7.40 -12.44
CA ALA A 43 5.56 8.84 -12.29
C ALA A 43 4.22 9.20 -11.63
N GLU A 44 3.11 8.57 -12.05
CA GLU A 44 1.79 8.82 -11.46
C GLU A 44 1.71 8.36 -9.99
N ASN A 45 2.30 7.20 -9.66
CA ASN A 45 2.40 6.73 -8.28
C ASN A 45 3.17 7.73 -7.40
N ALA A 46 4.22 8.37 -7.92
CA ALA A 46 4.94 9.41 -7.20
C ALA A 46 4.06 10.65 -6.95
N ARG A 47 3.24 11.07 -7.94
CA ARG A 47 2.29 12.18 -7.78
C ARG A 47 1.20 11.85 -6.76
N LEU A 48 0.62 10.65 -6.81
CA LEU A 48 -0.39 10.21 -5.86
C LEU A 48 0.12 10.20 -4.43
N LYS A 49 1.37 9.74 -4.22
CA LYS A 49 2.00 9.78 -2.90
C LYS A 49 2.12 11.21 -2.36
N GLN A 50 2.51 12.16 -3.21
CA GLN A 50 2.57 13.58 -2.84
C GLN A 50 1.20 14.15 -2.46
N ILE A 51 0.15 13.82 -3.23
CA ILE A 51 -1.22 14.26 -2.94
C ILE A 51 -1.72 13.71 -1.60
N ILE A 52 -1.43 12.44 -1.29
CA ILE A 52 -1.83 11.82 -0.02
C ILE A 52 -1.13 12.51 1.17
N GLU A 53 0.16 12.80 1.05
CA GLU A 53 0.92 13.50 2.07
C GLU A 53 0.42 14.93 2.29
N GLU A 54 0.11 15.65 1.19
CA GLU A 54 -0.47 16.98 1.24
C GLU A 54 -1.86 16.98 1.90
N ASN A 55 -2.74 16.03 1.53
CA ASN A 55 -4.05 15.88 2.15
C ASN A 55 -3.94 15.62 3.65
N ALA A 56 -3.01 14.78 4.09
CA ALA A 56 -2.77 14.53 5.52
C ALA A 56 -2.33 15.81 6.27
N ARG A 57 -1.56 16.68 5.62
CA ARG A 57 -1.20 18.00 6.16
C ARG A 57 -2.41 18.93 6.25
N CYS A 58 -3.21 19.02 5.19
CA CYS A 58 -4.43 19.81 5.17
C CYS A 58 -5.45 19.35 6.22
N ASP A 59 -5.57 18.04 6.45
CA ASP A 59 -6.45 17.49 7.50
C ASP A 59 -6.01 17.92 8.91
N ALA A 60 -4.70 17.95 9.16
CA ALA A 60 -4.16 18.44 10.42
C ALA A 60 -4.44 19.94 10.62
N GLU A 61 -4.23 20.76 9.58
CA GLU A 61 -4.53 22.19 9.60
C GLU A 61 -6.03 22.46 9.78
N ASN A 62 -6.89 21.70 9.11
CA ASN A 62 -8.34 21.78 9.27
C ASN A 62 -8.78 21.44 10.71
N ALA A 63 -8.16 20.46 11.35
CA ALA A 63 -8.44 20.13 12.74
C ALA A 63 -8.05 21.28 13.69
N GLU A 64 -6.90 21.93 13.46
CA GLU A 64 -6.46 23.10 14.22
C GLU A 64 -7.41 24.29 14.04
N LEU A 65 -7.76 24.63 12.79
CA LEU A 65 -8.70 25.71 12.48
C LEU A 65 -10.07 25.45 13.12
N LYS A 66 -10.56 24.20 13.07
CA LYS A 66 -11.82 23.82 13.72
C LYS A 66 -11.76 24.01 15.24
N SER A 67 -10.64 23.68 15.87
CA SER A 67 -10.43 23.95 17.31
C SER A 67 -10.46 25.45 17.58
N ARG A 68 -9.77 26.25 16.76
CA ARG A 68 -9.71 27.71 16.93
C ARG A 68 -11.07 28.37 16.75
N VAL A 69 -11.86 27.92 15.79
CA VAL A 69 -13.24 28.38 15.60
C VAL A 69 -14.07 28.09 16.84
N GLY A 70 -13.98 26.88 17.41
CA GLY A 70 -14.70 26.54 18.64
C GLY A 70 -14.30 27.40 19.85
N GLU A 71 -13.02 27.74 20.01
CA GLU A 71 -12.57 28.68 21.04
C GLU A 71 -13.17 30.08 20.86
N LEU A 72 -13.17 30.59 19.63
CA LEU A 72 -13.71 31.91 19.30
C LEU A 72 -15.22 31.96 19.50
N GLU A 73 -15.96 30.92 19.09
CA GLU A 73 -17.39 30.79 19.32
C GLU A 73 -17.73 30.79 20.82
N ALA A 74 -16.98 30.04 21.63
CA ALA A 74 -17.15 30.04 23.08
C ALA A 74 -16.86 31.42 23.70
N GLY A 75 -15.82 32.11 23.21
CA GLY A 75 -15.51 33.48 23.62
C GLY A 75 -16.61 34.48 23.27
N LEU A 76 -17.17 34.37 22.06
CA LEU A 76 -18.28 35.20 21.60
C LEU A 76 -19.52 35.00 22.48
N ALA A 77 -19.86 33.75 22.80
CA ALA A 77 -21.02 33.43 23.65
C ALA A 77 -20.90 34.03 25.06
N LEU A 78 -19.69 34.03 25.66
CA LEU A 78 -19.45 34.65 26.96
C LEU A 78 -19.59 36.19 26.91
N LEU A 79 -19.10 36.82 25.85
CA LEU A 79 -19.23 38.26 25.65
C LEU A 79 -20.70 38.67 25.45
N GLU A 80 -21.45 37.89 24.67
CA GLU A 80 -22.88 38.11 24.44
C GLU A 80 -23.68 37.99 25.75
N GLN A 81 -23.41 36.96 26.57
CA GLN A 81 -24.01 36.83 27.90
C GLN A 81 -23.60 37.96 28.86
N GLY A 82 -22.35 38.42 28.81
CA GLY A 82 -21.88 39.55 29.61
C GLY A 82 -22.60 40.86 29.28
N SER A 83 -22.93 41.08 28.00
CA SER A 83 -23.68 42.27 27.56
C SER A 83 -25.16 42.26 28.00
N ALA A 84 -25.78 41.07 28.08
CA ALA A 84 -27.16 40.93 28.54
C ALA A 84 -27.31 41.23 30.05
N VAL A 85 -26.25 41.07 30.83
CA VAL A 85 -26.23 41.39 32.27
C VAL A 85 -26.12 42.90 32.53
N ASP A 86 -25.40 43.64 31.69
CA ASP A 86 -25.27 45.11 31.81
C ASP A 86 -26.57 45.85 31.47
N GLY A 87 -27.41 45.26 30.60
CA GLY A 87 -28.77 45.74 30.31
C GLY A 87 -29.76 45.59 31.46
N MET A 88 -29.55 44.64 32.38
CA MET A 88 -30.45 44.38 33.52
C MET A 88 -30.05 45.15 34.80
N MET A 89 -28.80 45.62 34.90
CA MET A 89 -28.30 46.35 36.09
C MET A 89 -28.67 47.84 36.10
N SER A 90 -29.12 48.41 34.98
CA SER A 90 -29.53 49.83 34.89
C SER A 90 -30.96 50.15 35.35
N SER A 91 -31.71 49.20 35.93
CA SER A 91 -33.09 49.47 36.39
C SER A 91 -33.25 49.67 37.90
N PHE A 92 -32.16 49.73 38.69
CA PHE A 92 -32.25 49.86 40.14
C PHE A 92 -31.33 50.96 40.70
N GLY A 93 -31.75 52.21 40.56
CA GLY A 93 -31.00 53.33 41.14
C GLY A 93 -31.54 54.72 40.83
N GLN A 94 -32.85 54.89 40.69
CA GLN A 94 -33.45 56.22 40.53
C GLN A 94 -33.91 56.75 41.90
N THR A 95 -32.99 57.34 42.67
CA THR A 95 -33.34 58.17 43.83
C THR A 95 -32.62 59.52 43.77
N GLN A 96 -33.35 60.49 43.20
CA GLN A 96 -33.64 61.84 43.74
C GLN A 96 -32.51 62.72 44.33
N ASN A 97 -32.46 63.95 43.79
CA ASN A 97 -32.04 65.25 44.39
C ASN A 97 -30.52 65.48 44.56
N GLY A 98 -29.93 66.67 44.32
CA GLY A 98 -30.43 68.01 44.01
C GLY A 98 -29.30 69.01 43.68
N GLU A 99 -29.72 70.16 43.15
CA GLU A 99 -29.16 71.53 43.13
C GLU A 99 -27.65 71.88 43.24
N GLU A 100 -27.26 72.82 42.36
CA GLU A 100 -26.19 73.86 42.46
C GLU A 100 -24.71 73.42 42.41
N ALA A 101 -23.77 74.02 41.63
CA ALA A 101 -23.75 75.33 41.01
C ALA A 101 -22.54 75.51 40.02
N MET A 102 -22.74 76.34 38.97
CA MET A 102 -21.80 77.33 38.34
C MET A 102 -20.93 76.89 37.09
N PRO A 103 -20.50 77.82 36.18
CA PRO A 103 -21.27 78.30 35.02
C PRO A 103 -20.41 78.59 33.72
N VAL A 104 -21.07 79.17 32.68
CA VAL A 104 -20.54 80.01 31.56
C VAL A 104 -20.10 79.28 30.26
N VAL A 105 -20.94 79.29 29.19
CA VAL A 105 -20.95 80.18 27.98
C VAL A 105 -19.63 80.09 27.19
N MET A 106 -19.55 79.64 25.92
CA MET A 106 -20.08 80.29 24.72
C MET A 106 -20.33 79.32 23.54
N VAL A 107 -21.39 79.60 22.79
CA VAL A 107 -21.69 79.26 21.38
C VAL A 107 -22.05 80.62 20.74
N PRO A 108 -21.83 80.98 19.45
CA PRO A 108 -21.73 80.18 18.19
C PRO A 108 -20.57 80.68 17.25
N THR A 109 -20.27 80.18 16.04
CA THR A 109 -21.07 80.06 14.80
C THR A 109 -20.25 79.41 13.66
N VAL A 110 -20.94 79.11 12.53
CA VAL A 110 -20.46 78.93 11.13
C VAL A 110 -19.92 77.52 10.83
N ASP A 111 -20.30 76.77 9.80
CA ASP A 111 -21.30 76.84 8.71
C ASP A 111 -21.29 75.44 8.06
N GLU A 112 -22.39 75.07 7.42
CA GLU A 112 -22.56 73.81 6.71
C GLU A 112 -21.51 73.64 5.60
N SER A 113 -21.00 72.42 5.46
CA SER A 113 -20.61 71.88 4.17
C SER A 113 -20.94 70.39 4.14
N ASN A 114 -22.21 70.12 3.84
CA ASN A 114 -22.64 68.90 3.19
C ASN A 114 -21.88 68.77 1.86
N SER A 115 -20.87 67.91 1.80
CA SER A 115 -20.35 67.42 0.53
C SER A 115 -19.55 66.15 0.77
N VAL A 116 -19.70 65.19 -0.14
CA VAL A 116 -18.98 63.90 -0.20
C VAL A 116 -19.60 62.74 0.60
N ILE A 117 -20.90 62.48 0.45
CA ILE A 117 -21.46 61.11 0.58
C ILE A 117 -22.48 60.85 -0.53
N ASP A 118 -22.11 61.10 -1.79
CA ASP A 118 -22.95 60.71 -2.95
C ASP A 118 -22.15 60.08 -4.11
N GLN A 119 -20.87 59.75 -3.89
CA GLN A 119 -19.99 59.20 -4.95
C GLN A 119 -19.70 57.70 -4.84
N LEU A 120 -20.23 56.97 -3.87
CA LEU A 120 -19.87 55.55 -3.66
C LEU A 120 -21.00 54.55 -3.90
N ASN A 121 -22.02 54.90 -4.70
CA ASN A 121 -23.14 53.99 -5.02
C ASN A 121 -23.34 53.68 -6.51
N ASN A 122 -22.41 54.04 -7.39
CA ASN A 122 -22.56 53.81 -8.85
C ASN A 122 -21.51 52.85 -9.44
N GLU A 123 -21.12 51.84 -8.69
CA GLU A 123 -20.46 50.66 -9.27
C GLU A 123 -21.05 49.41 -8.63
N VAL A 124 -22.33 49.18 -8.93
CA VAL A 124 -22.85 47.81 -9.00
C VAL A 124 -22.16 47.18 -10.21
N GLU A 125 -20.94 46.69 -10.00
CA GLU A 125 -20.48 45.53 -10.77
C GLU A 125 -21.48 44.42 -10.46
N GLN A 126 -22.39 44.24 -11.41
CA GLN A 126 -23.25 43.09 -11.49
C GLN A 126 -22.33 41.87 -11.49
N ALA A 127 -22.20 41.23 -10.32
CA ALA A 127 -21.62 39.91 -10.22
C ALA A 127 -22.34 39.02 -11.25
N PRO A 128 -21.60 38.23 -12.07
CA PRO A 128 -22.24 37.26 -12.95
C PRO A 128 -22.97 36.25 -12.06
N ASN A 129 -24.29 36.42 -11.92
CA ASN A 129 -25.19 35.47 -11.26
C ASN A 129 -25.44 34.26 -12.17
N ASP A 130 -24.37 33.65 -12.70
CA ASP A 130 -24.43 32.48 -13.59
C ASP A 130 -24.09 31.17 -12.85
N LEU A 131 -24.26 31.12 -11.52
CA LEU A 131 -24.01 29.90 -10.73
C LEU A 131 -25.29 29.16 -10.31
N ASP A 132 -26.42 29.38 -10.98
CA ASP A 132 -27.69 28.67 -10.68
C ASP A 132 -28.04 27.59 -11.72
N GLY A 133 -27.07 26.82 -12.22
CA GLY A 133 -27.40 25.88 -13.30
C GLY A 133 -26.40 24.82 -13.71
N ASN A 134 -25.53 24.33 -12.82
CA ASN A 134 -24.60 23.26 -13.23
C ASN A 134 -24.34 22.12 -12.24
N ASP A 135 -25.08 22.03 -11.14
CA ASP A 135 -24.86 20.96 -10.16
C ASP A 135 -25.23 19.57 -10.70
N GLU A 136 -26.28 19.47 -11.53
CA GLU A 136 -26.75 18.19 -12.09
C GLU A 136 -25.75 17.58 -13.09
N LYS A 137 -25.16 18.39 -13.97
CA LYS A 137 -24.15 17.92 -14.95
C LYS A 137 -22.84 17.51 -14.31
N MET A 138 -22.47 18.14 -13.19
CA MET A 138 -21.24 17.77 -12.46
C MET A 138 -21.42 16.42 -11.74
N VAL A 139 -22.61 16.16 -11.20
CA VAL A 139 -22.96 14.87 -10.58
C VAL A 139 -22.98 13.75 -11.61
N ASP A 140 -23.55 13.98 -12.79
CA ASP A 140 -23.55 12.99 -13.88
C ASP A 140 -22.14 12.65 -14.37
N PHE A 141 -21.24 13.64 -14.42
CA PHE A 141 -19.83 13.43 -14.77
C PHE A 141 -19.10 12.57 -13.73
N LEU A 142 -19.35 12.80 -12.44
CA LEU A 142 -18.79 12.00 -11.36
C LEU A 142 -19.32 10.55 -11.38
N ASP A 143 -20.60 10.35 -11.69
CA ASP A 143 -21.20 9.01 -11.82
C ASP A 143 -20.63 8.23 -13.01
N GLU A 144 -20.49 8.88 -14.18
CA GLU A 144 -19.91 8.24 -15.37
C GLU A 144 -18.43 7.89 -15.17
N THR A 145 -17.65 8.80 -14.58
CA THR A 145 -16.23 8.55 -14.28
C THR A 145 -16.04 7.45 -13.24
N TYR A 146 -16.90 7.38 -12.21
CA TYR A 146 -16.92 6.30 -11.22
C TYR A 146 -17.31 4.95 -11.83
N LYS A 147 -18.34 4.90 -12.68
CA LYS A 147 -18.71 3.67 -13.40
C LYS A 147 -17.57 3.18 -14.30
N GLN A 148 -16.88 4.11 -14.96
CA GLN A 148 -15.76 3.79 -15.83
C GLN A 148 -14.54 3.26 -15.05
N SER A 149 -14.25 3.83 -13.87
CA SER A 149 -13.15 3.35 -13.02
C SER A 149 -13.42 1.93 -12.49
N ILE A 150 -14.65 1.68 -12.00
CA ILE A 150 -15.07 0.35 -11.54
C ILE A 150 -15.02 -0.67 -12.69
N SER A 151 -15.47 -0.30 -13.89
CA SER A 151 -15.41 -1.18 -15.06
C SER A 151 -13.97 -1.55 -15.44
N ASN A 152 -13.07 -0.57 -15.40
CA ASN A 152 -11.63 -0.78 -15.63
C ASN A 152 -11.01 -1.69 -14.56
N GLU A 153 -11.31 -1.46 -13.28
CA GLU A 153 -10.83 -2.29 -12.17
C GLU A 153 -11.29 -3.76 -12.30
N ILE A 154 -12.57 -3.98 -12.63
CA ILE A 154 -13.09 -5.34 -12.84
C ILE A 154 -12.40 -6.02 -14.04
N ARG A 155 -12.12 -5.26 -15.11
CA ARG A 155 -11.37 -5.78 -16.26
C ARG A 155 -9.97 -6.19 -15.84
N GLU A 156 -9.24 -5.32 -15.16
CA GLU A 156 -7.87 -5.56 -14.68
C GLU A 156 -7.80 -6.79 -13.77
N ARG A 157 -8.68 -6.88 -12.75
CA ARG A 157 -8.74 -8.06 -11.86
C ARG A 157 -9.00 -9.36 -12.62
N ARG A 158 -9.79 -9.34 -13.70
CA ARG A 158 -10.00 -10.52 -14.56
C ARG A 158 -8.74 -10.91 -15.33
N TRP A 159 -7.93 -9.94 -15.76
CA TRP A 159 -6.63 -10.21 -16.40
C TRP A 159 -5.63 -10.79 -15.41
N GLU A 160 -5.50 -10.22 -14.21
CA GLU A 160 -4.63 -10.73 -13.15
C GLU A 160 -5.00 -12.15 -12.73
N LYS A 161 -6.31 -12.43 -12.59
CA LYS A 161 -6.78 -13.77 -12.27
C LYS A 161 -6.38 -14.80 -13.34
N LYS A 162 -6.52 -14.45 -14.63
CA LYS A 162 -6.06 -15.32 -15.73
C LYS A 162 -4.56 -15.59 -15.68
N GLN A 163 -3.75 -14.57 -15.36
CA GLN A 163 -2.31 -14.75 -15.21
C GLN A 163 -1.98 -15.69 -14.06
N ARG A 164 -2.59 -15.48 -12.88
CA ARG A 164 -2.40 -16.38 -11.73
C ARG A 164 -2.82 -17.82 -12.00
N ASP A 165 -3.95 -18.02 -12.68
CA ASP A 165 -4.43 -19.37 -13.05
C ASP A 165 -3.44 -20.05 -14.01
N GLN A 166 -2.87 -19.30 -14.97
CA GLN A 166 -1.84 -19.79 -15.87
C GLN A 166 -0.53 -20.12 -15.14
N GLU A 167 -0.09 -19.26 -14.22
CA GLU A 167 1.10 -19.50 -13.38
C GLU A 167 0.91 -20.73 -12.49
N ALA A 168 -0.26 -20.89 -11.86
CA ALA A 168 -0.59 -22.06 -11.04
C ALA A 168 -0.53 -23.36 -11.85
N LEU A 169 -1.00 -23.33 -13.11
CA LEU A 169 -0.89 -24.47 -14.02
C LEU A 169 0.58 -24.82 -14.34
N VAL A 170 1.40 -23.81 -14.62
CA VAL A 170 2.83 -23.99 -14.90
C VAL A 170 3.57 -24.53 -13.67
N ILE A 171 3.28 -23.99 -12.49
CA ILE A 171 3.85 -24.47 -11.21
C ILE A 171 3.44 -25.92 -10.96
N SER A 172 2.17 -26.28 -11.13
CA SER A 172 1.67 -27.65 -10.97
C SER A 172 2.37 -28.64 -11.91
N GLN A 173 2.57 -28.25 -13.18
CA GLN A 173 3.32 -29.08 -14.13
C GLN A 173 4.78 -29.26 -13.72
N ASN A 174 5.42 -28.20 -13.24
CA ASN A 174 6.82 -28.27 -12.79
C ASN A 174 6.99 -29.15 -11.55
N VAL A 175 6.09 -29.03 -10.56
CA VAL A 175 6.08 -29.90 -9.37
C VAL A 175 5.93 -31.38 -9.76
N THR A 176 5.06 -31.67 -10.73
CA THR A 176 4.88 -33.05 -11.24
C THR A 176 6.14 -33.56 -11.95
N LYS A 177 6.77 -32.74 -12.79
CA LYS A 177 8.04 -33.09 -13.45
C LYS A 177 9.15 -33.35 -12.45
N ILE A 178 9.28 -32.50 -11.42
CA ILE A 178 10.27 -32.64 -10.35
C ILE A 178 10.02 -33.93 -9.57
N SER A 179 8.78 -34.22 -9.18
CA SER A 179 8.44 -35.47 -8.49
C SER A 179 8.78 -36.71 -9.33
N LYS A 180 8.52 -36.67 -10.64
CA LYS A 180 8.88 -37.76 -11.54
C LYS A 180 10.40 -37.96 -11.64
N VAL A 181 11.18 -36.88 -11.72
CA VAL A 181 12.64 -36.94 -11.74
C VAL A 181 13.19 -37.47 -10.41
N MET A 182 12.63 -37.03 -9.28
CA MET A 182 13.02 -37.47 -7.94
C MET A 182 12.76 -38.97 -7.73
N ASN A 183 11.64 -39.49 -8.23
CA ASN A 183 11.33 -40.93 -8.16
C ASN A 183 12.28 -41.78 -9.01
N ILE A 184 12.77 -41.25 -10.14
CA ILE A 184 13.78 -41.95 -10.97
C ILE A 184 15.12 -41.98 -10.25
N LEU A 185 15.57 -40.84 -9.70
CA LEU A 185 16.85 -40.75 -8.99
C LEU A 185 16.89 -41.62 -7.74
N THR A 186 15.79 -41.71 -7.00
CA THR A 186 15.71 -42.60 -5.82
C THR A 186 15.74 -44.08 -6.21
N SER A 187 15.05 -44.46 -7.30
CA SER A 187 15.15 -45.83 -7.83
C SER A 187 16.54 -46.19 -8.36
N GLU A 188 17.22 -45.25 -9.03
CA GLU A 188 18.59 -45.46 -9.53
C GLU A 188 19.61 -45.53 -8.38
N GLN A 189 19.41 -44.75 -7.30
CA GLN A 189 20.22 -44.82 -6.09
C GLN A 189 20.06 -46.17 -5.38
N ASP A 190 18.82 -46.64 -5.21
CA ASP A 190 18.51 -47.93 -4.58
C ASP A 190 19.11 -49.11 -5.37
N GLU A 191 19.10 -49.02 -6.72
CA GLU A 191 19.79 -50.01 -7.55
C GLU A 191 21.31 -49.92 -7.39
N GLN A 192 21.93 -48.72 -7.40
CA GLN A 192 23.37 -48.59 -7.17
C GLN A 192 23.81 -49.12 -5.80
N ASP A 193 23.06 -48.85 -4.74
CA ASP A 193 23.34 -49.33 -3.39
C ASP A 193 23.19 -50.87 -3.29
N LEU A 194 22.19 -51.44 -3.97
CA LEU A 194 22.04 -52.89 -4.11
C LEU A 194 23.21 -53.49 -4.91
N LEU A 195 23.69 -52.79 -5.95
CA LEU A 195 24.78 -53.28 -6.78
C LEU A 195 26.13 -53.27 -6.02
N GLN A 196 26.40 -52.23 -5.24
CA GLN A 196 27.58 -52.16 -4.37
C GLN A 196 27.56 -53.24 -3.28
N SER A 197 26.38 -53.67 -2.83
CA SER A 197 26.25 -54.72 -1.81
C SER A 197 26.69 -56.11 -2.30
N TYR A 198 26.54 -56.42 -3.61
CA TYR A 198 27.00 -57.70 -4.16
C TYR A 198 28.45 -57.69 -4.65
N GLU A 199 29.02 -56.51 -4.96
CA GLU A 199 30.44 -56.38 -5.34
C GLU A 199 31.40 -56.41 -4.15
N ALA A 200 30.87 -56.32 -2.93
CA ALA A 200 31.66 -56.61 -1.74
C ALA A 200 32.15 -58.06 -1.79
N SER A 201 33.44 -58.25 -2.12
CA SER A 201 34.10 -59.56 -2.15
C SER A 201 33.72 -60.38 -0.90
N PRO A 202 33.42 -61.68 -1.02
CA PRO A 202 33.10 -62.56 0.11
C PRO A 202 34.15 -62.50 1.24
N GLU A 203 35.39 -62.11 0.91
CA GLU A 203 36.48 -61.91 1.87
C GLU A 203 36.24 -60.71 2.81
N SER A 204 35.61 -59.63 2.34
CA SER A 204 35.27 -58.46 3.17
C SER A 204 34.21 -58.80 4.22
N ILE A 205 33.16 -59.54 3.83
CA ILE A 205 32.10 -60.02 4.74
C ILE A 205 32.66 -61.03 5.75
N ARG A 206 33.53 -61.95 5.29
CA ARG A 206 34.20 -62.93 6.17
C ARG A 206 35.13 -62.24 7.18
N SER A 207 35.81 -61.16 6.78
CA SER A 207 36.68 -60.38 7.65
C SER A 207 35.89 -59.66 8.74
N ALA A 208 34.76 -59.02 8.41
CA ALA A 208 33.89 -58.37 9.39
C ALA A 208 33.29 -59.35 10.41
N SER A 209 32.88 -60.55 9.98
CA SER A 209 32.41 -61.60 10.89
C SER A 209 33.51 -62.12 11.83
N CYS A 210 34.78 -62.07 11.40
CA CYS A 210 35.93 -62.45 12.21
C CYS A 210 36.26 -61.38 13.28
N ILE A 211 36.01 -60.10 13.00
CA ILE A 211 36.22 -59.01 13.97
C ILE A 211 35.21 -59.05 15.12
N LEU A 212 33.93 -59.33 14.84
CA LEU A 212 32.89 -59.45 15.88
C LEU A 212 33.11 -60.67 16.81
N SER A 213 33.64 -61.78 16.28
CA SER A 213 33.97 -62.96 17.08
C SER A 213 35.19 -62.79 17.99
N LYS A 214 36.01 -61.74 17.80
CA LYS A 214 37.20 -61.46 18.62
C LYS A 214 37.00 -60.35 19.65
N GLN A 215 35.77 -59.85 19.84
CA GLN A 215 35.49 -59.05 21.03
C GLN A 215 35.59 -59.93 22.28
N PRO A 216 36.39 -59.54 23.30
CA PRO A 216 36.47 -60.27 24.54
C PRO A 216 35.10 -60.27 25.23
N GLN A 217 34.60 -61.46 25.58
CA GLN A 217 33.51 -61.64 26.53
C GLN A 217 33.96 -60.98 27.85
N VAL A 218 33.48 -59.78 28.13
CA VAL A 218 33.84 -59.06 29.36
C VAL A 218 33.12 -59.74 30.51
N ASN A 219 33.84 -60.61 31.20
CA ASN A 219 33.41 -61.27 32.41
C ASN A 219 32.96 -60.23 33.45
N ALA A 220 31.73 -60.39 33.92
CA ALA A 220 31.18 -59.69 35.07
C ALA A 220 32.06 -59.95 36.29
N THR A 221 32.75 -58.93 36.81
CA THR A 221 33.05 -58.69 38.24
C THR A 221 33.84 -57.38 38.36
N LYS A 222 33.40 -56.50 39.28
CA LYS A 222 34.00 -55.20 39.68
C LYS A 222 33.76 -54.02 38.73
N LEU A 223 32.59 -53.41 38.87
CA LEU A 223 32.51 -51.96 39.00
C LEU A 223 31.50 -51.62 40.10
N ALA A 224 31.97 -51.70 41.34
CA ALA A 224 31.34 -51.02 42.47
C ALA A 224 31.80 -49.56 42.41
N CYS A 225 30.96 -48.70 41.84
CA CYS A 225 30.98 -47.24 42.05
C CYS A 225 29.51 -46.76 42.01
N ASN A 226 28.89 -46.78 43.18
CA ASN A 226 27.95 -45.79 43.71
C ASN A 226 26.89 -45.21 42.74
N PHE A 227 25.82 -45.97 42.51
CA PHE A 227 24.49 -45.36 42.46
C PHE A 227 23.92 -45.44 43.87
N GLU A 228 24.18 -44.40 44.65
CA GLU A 228 23.46 -44.19 45.90
C GLU A 228 22.05 -43.77 45.51
N ASN A 229 21.10 -44.64 45.89
CA ASN A 229 19.69 -44.42 45.77
C ASN A 229 19.30 -43.08 46.37
N ARG A 230 18.58 -42.26 45.61
CA ARG A 230 17.46 -41.55 46.18
C ARG A 230 16.20 -42.11 45.54
N GLU A 231 15.74 -43.19 46.16
CA GLU A 231 14.41 -43.75 45.99
C GLU A 231 13.34 -42.67 46.25
N ASP A 232 12.35 -42.71 45.36
CA ASP A 232 10.93 -42.83 45.66
C ASP A 232 10.17 -41.75 46.43
N SER A 233 9.12 -41.32 45.71
CA SER A 233 7.72 -41.32 46.14
C SER A 233 7.17 -40.11 46.89
N SER A 234 6.15 -39.57 46.21
CA SER A 234 4.97 -38.82 46.65
C SER A 234 5.01 -37.30 46.60
#